data_AF-A0A7W3LTB7-F1
#
_entry.id   AF-A0A7W3LTB7-F1
#
_cell.length_a   1.000
_cell.length_b   1.000
_cell.length_c   1.000
_cell.angle_alpha   90.00
_cell.angle_beta   90.00
_cell.angle_gamma   90.00
#
_symmetry.space_group_name_H-M   'P 1'
#
loop_
_entity.id
_entity.type
_entity.pdbx_description
1 polymer ?
#
loop_
_entity_poly.entity_id
_entity_poly.type
_entity_poly.pdbx_seq_one_letter_code
_entity_poly.pdbx_strand_id
1 'polypeptide(L)'
;MGETVVVHAREEPPPSWDAAVFLAGPTPRSPEVASWRPAAVAELTARWRGGGRLVVFVPEHRHDRYDDYTGQVDWEERCLHLADEVLFYVPRDLATMPAFTTNVEWGMWHDSGRAVFGAPPEAPRNAYLLHYARKGGVPTATDVPGVVAAALGRIGEGATRAGGEREVPLLVWRTAEFQDWYAARRAAGDTLLAARVLWRENVHTGLRVTLRVAAEDRVKRDELVVLRPDVAAVVLYRPGPTLDETAVVLVGEARGPAATPDGRVHEPPGGSGAGEPLADALAELAEETGLTLAPERLRPVGDRQVDAGLTAHRAHVFAAEVTEDELALLRAAGPRGVAADGEVTRAEVTTFGELCRGRTVDWAALGMVARALGAAGDGRKASTSCE
;
A
#
# COMPACT_ATOMS: atom_id res chain seq x y z
N MET A 1 -21.50 9.79 -21.17
CA MET A 1 -21.78 8.35 -20.96
C MET A 1 -20.47 7.64 -21.18
N GLY A 2 -20.02 6.79 -20.24
CA GLY A 2 -18.76 6.06 -20.40
C GLY A 2 -18.80 5.08 -21.56
N GLU A 3 -17.63 4.67 -22.05
CA GLU A 3 -17.50 3.68 -23.13
C GLU A 3 -16.90 2.38 -22.61
N THR A 4 -17.24 1.26 -23.25
CA THR A 4 -16.64 -0.05 -22.99
C THR A 4 -15.85 -0.50 -24.20
N VAL A 5 -14.59 -0.87 -24.00
CA VAL A 5 -13.70 -1.40 -25.05
C VAL A 5 -13.34 -2.83 -24.69
N VAL A 6 -13.67 -3.77 -25.58
CA VAL A 6 -13.33 -5.19 -25.42
C VAL A 6 -12.01 -5.46 -26.13
N VAL A 7 -11.04 -5.98 -25.39
CA VAL A 7 -9.72 -6.35 -25.90
C VAL A 7 -9.61 -7.87 -25.81
N HIS A 8 -9.56 -8.51 -26.97
CA HIS A 8 -9.45 -9.96 -27.08
C HIS A 8 -7.99 -10.40 -26.97
N ALA A 9 -7.79 -11.70 -26.74
CA ALA A 9 -6.48 -12.33 -26.74
C ALA A 9 -5.63 -11.90 -27.95
N ARG A 10 -4.38 -11.47 -27.65
CA ARG A 10 -3.37 -10.94 -28.59
C ARG A 10 -3.65 -9.55 -29.17
N GLU A 11 -4.75 -8.90 -28.80
CA GLU A 11 -4.98 -7.49 -29.14
C GLU A 11 -4.26 -6.56 -28.16
N GLU A 12 -3.79 -5.41 -28.65
CA GLU A 12 -3.12 -4.42 -27.82
C GLU A 12 -4.15 -3.56 -27.06
N PRO A 13 -4.04 -3.45 -25.73
CA PRO A 13 -4.91 -2.57 -24.94
C PRO A 13 -4.76 -1.09 -25.34
N PRO A 14 -5.83 -0.28 -25.24
CA PRO A 14 -5.77 1.15 -25.56
C PRO A 14 -4.79 1.90 -24.65
N PRO A 15 -4.16 3.01 -25.11
CA PRO A 15 -3.08 3.68 -24.38
C PRO A 15 -3.52 4.41 -23.10
N SER A 16 -4.84 4.50 -22.86
CA SER A 16 -5.45 5.06 -21.66
C SER A 16 -6.81 4.43 -21.38
N TRP A 17 -7.19 4.38 -20.10
CA TRP A 17 -8.51 4.00 -19.61
C TRP A 17 -8.74 4.50 -18.17
N ASP A 18 -9.97 4.35 -17.70
CA ASP A 18 -10.38 4.72 -16.34
C ASP A 18 -10.52 3.50 -15.44
N ALA A 19 -10.93 2.37 -16.03
CA ALA A 19 -11.01 1.08 -15.36
C ALA A 19 -10.72 -0.07 -16.33
N ALA A 20 -10.22 -1.18 -15.80
CA ALA A 20 -9.99 -2.41 -16.54
C ALA A 20 -10.44 -3.65 -15.77
N VAL A 21 -11.11 -4.59 -16.45
CA VAL A 21 -11.58 -5.86 -15.89
C VAL A 21 -11.05 -7.01 -16.72
N PHE A 22 -10.49 -8.04 -16.08
CA PHE A 22 -10.14 -9.29 -16.75
C PHE A 22 -11.20 -10.37 -16.50
N LEU A 23 -11.66 -11.05 -17.55
CA LEU A 23 -12.65 -12.12 -17.46
C LEU A 23 -11.99 -13.51 -17.37
N ALA A 24 -11.58 -13.87 -16.17
CA ALA A 24 -10.99 -15.18 -15.85
C ALA A 24 -12.09 -16.26 -15.69
N GLY A 25 -11.82 -17.46 -16.16
CA GLY A 25 -12.81 -18.54 -16.16
C GLY A 25 -12.58 -19.57 -17.26
N PRO A 26 -13.34 -20.67 -17.26
CA PRO A 26 -13.22 -21.66 -18.33
C PRO A 26 -13.64 -21.07 -19.67
N THR A 27 -12.91 -21.47 -20.71
CA THR A 27 -13.30 -21.29 -22.11
C THR A 27 -13.94 -22.59 -22.62
N PRO A 28 -15.00 -22.53 -23.43
CA PRO A 28 -15.57 -23.71 -24.08
C PRO A 28 -14.53 -24.54 -24.85
N ARG A 29 -14.61 -25.87 -24.74
CA ARG A 29 -13.73 -26.79 -25.48
C ARG A 29 -14.15 -27.02 -26.93
N SER A 30 -15.36 -26.60 -27.29
CA SER A 30 -15.92 -26.78 -28.62
C SER A 30 -16.88 -25.61 -28.93
N PRO A 31 -17.09 -25.26 -30.21
CA PRO A 31 -17.89 -24.12 -30.61
C PRO A 31 -19.39 -24.29 -30.31
N GLU A 32 -19.86 -25.51 -30.05
CA GLU A 32 -21.27 -25.79 -29.71
C GLU A 32 -21.63 -25.36 -28.28
N VAL A 33 -20.63 -25.12 -27.43
CA VAL A 33 -20.82 -24.69 -26.05
C VAL A 33 -20.61 -23.19 -25.96
N ALA A 34 -21.64 -22.45 -25.56
CA ALA A 34 -21.58 -21.00 -25.48
C ALA A 34 -20.63 -20.52 -24.37
N SER A 35 -19.83 -19.49 -24.66
CA SER A 35 -19.08 -18.76 -23.64
C SER A 35 -20.00 -17.90 -22.78
N TRP A 36 -19.65 -17.74 -21.50
CA TRP A 36 -20.30 -16.81 -20.57
C TRP A 36 -19.80 -15.37 -20.72
N ARG A 37 -18.65 -15.16 -21.36
CA ARG A 37 -17.98 -13.85 -21.45
C ARG A 37 -18.78 -12.80 -22.24
N PRO A 38 -19.46 -13.12 -23.37
CA PRO A 38 -20.32 -12.15 -24.04
C PRO A 38 -21.43 -11.59 -23.14
N ALA A 39 -22.03 -12.43 -22.29
CA ALA A 39 -23.03 -11.98 -21.32
C ALA A 39 -22.41 -11.08 -20.25
N ALA A 40 -21.21 -11.41 -19.75
CA ALA A 40 -20.49 -10.56 -18.80
C ALA A 40 -20.10 -9.20 -19.40
N VAL A 41 -19.63 -9.15 -20.65
CA VAL A 41 -19.34 -7.91 -21.38
C VAL A 41 -20.60 -7.05 -21.53
N ALA A 42 -21.73 -7.68 -21.88
CA ALA A 42 -23.00 -6.97 -22.01
C ALA A 42 -23.46 -6.39 -20.66
N GLU A 43 -23.35 -7.15 -19.56
CA GLU A 43 -23.67 -6.68 -18.21
C GLU A 43 -22.72 -5.55 -17.77
N LEU A 44 -21.40 -5.68 -18.01
CA LEU A 44 -20.42 -4.63 -17.71
C LEU A 44 -20.76 -3.34 -18.47
N THR A 45 -21.08 -3.45 -19.75
CA THR A 45 -21.45 -2.30 -20.60
C THR A 45 -22.75 -1.66 -20.12
N ALA A 46 -23.78 -2.46 -19.81
CA ALA A 46 -25.07 -1.97 -19.36
C ALA A 46 -24.99 -1.31 -17.97
N ARG A 47 -24.05 -1.72 -17.12
CA ARG A 47 -23.90 -1.24 -15.74
C ARG A 47 -22.79 -0.24 -15.53
N TRP A 48 -21.90 -0.03 -16.50
CA TRP A 48 -20.84 0.96 -16.39
C TRP A 48 -21.44 2.36 -16.23
N ARG A 49 -21.06 3.04 -15.15
CA ARG A 49 -21.52 4.40 -14.82
C ARG A 49 -20.38 5.41 -14.73
N GLY A 50 -19.12 4.98 -14.79
CA GLY A 50 -18.00 5.90 -14.83
C GLY A 50 -18.05 6.77 -16.08
N GLY A 51 -17.49 7.98 -15.96
CA GLY A 51 -17.51 8.98 -17.02
C GLY A 51 -16.62 8.66 -18.22
N GLY A 52 -15.67 7.73 -18.06
CA GLY A 52 -14.64 7.40 -19.05
C GLY A 52 -14.69 5.97 -19.58
N ARG A 53 -13.52 5.43 -19.93
CA ARG A 53 -13.36 4.13 -20.61
C ARG A 53 -13.21 2.99 -19.62
N LEU A 54 -14.07 1.98 -19.75
CA LEU A 54 -13.90 0.66 -19.18
C LEU A 54 -13.29 -0.29 -20.22
N VAL A 55 -12.13 -0.87 -19.92
CA VAL A 55 -11.51 -1.92 -20.74
C VAL A 55 -11.90 -3.29 -20.19
N VAL A 56 -12.30 -4.20 -21.07
CA VAL A 56 -12.62 -5.59 -20.69
C VAL A 56 -11.70 -6.53 -21.45
N PHE A 57 -10.80 -7.19 -20.72
CA PHE A 57 -9.89 -8.19 -21.26
C PHE A 57 -10.61 -9.53 -21.34
N VAL A 58 -10.73 -10.04 -22.57
CA VAL A 58 -11.38 -11.31 -22.90
C VAL A 58 -10.31 -12.27 -23.43
N PRO A 59 -9.95 -13.33 -22.71
CA PRO A 59 -8.90 -14.27 -23.14
C PRO A 59 -9.29 -15.14 -24.35
N GLU A 60 -10.52 -15.02 -24.85
CA GLU A 60 -10.94 -15.67 -26.10
C GLU A 60 -10.53 -14.84 -27.32
N HIS A 61 -10.04 -15.49 -28.37
CA HIS A 61 -9.76 -14.81 -29.64
C HIS A 61 -11.03 -14.25 -30.28
N ARG A 62 -10.91 -13.12 -30.98
CA ARG A 62 -12.04 -12.53 -31.72
C ARG A 62 -12.52 -13.41 -32.90
N HIS A 63 -11.61 -14.17 -33.51
CA HIS A 63 -11.84 -14.91 -34.76
C HIS A 63 -11.27 -16.34 -34.73
N ASP A 64 -11.29 -17.02 -33.58
CA ASP A 64 -10.96 -18.46 -33.39
C ASP A 64 -9.57 -18.94 -33.89
N ARG A 65 -8.50 -18.15 -33.65
CA ARG A 65 -7.13 -18.53 -34.04
C ARG A 65 -6.26 -18.89 -32.84
N TYR A 66 -6.19 -20.19 -32.54
CA TYR A 66 -5.16 -20.75 -31.65
C TYR A 66 -3.94 -21.15 -32.47
N ASP A 67 -3.01 -20.23 -32.72
CA ASP A 67 -1.77 -20.53 -33.45
C ASP A 67 -0.48 -20.29 -32.64
N ASP A 68 -0.58 -19.66 -31.47
CA ASP A 68 0.56 -19.27 -30.64
C ASP A 68 0.23 -19.41 -29.14
N TYR A 69 0.58 -20.56 -28.58
CA TYR A 69 0.32 -20.88 -27.17
C TYR A 69 1.09 -19.95 -26.22
N THR A 70 2.35 -19.63 -26.52
CA THR A 70 3.17 -18.78 -25.65
C THR A 70 2.66 -17.34 -25.68
N GLY A 71 2.35 -16.80 -26.85
CA GLY A 71 1.77 -15.47 -26.96
C GLY A 71 0.40 -15.32 -26.29
N GLN A 72 -0.40 -16.40 -26.23
CA GLN A 72 -1.64 -16.43 -25.46
C GLN A 72 -1.36 -16.28 -23.95
N VAL A 73 -0.48 -17.12 -23.40
CA VAL A 73 -0.14 -17.12 -21.97
C VAL A 73 0.47 -15.77 -21.56
N ASP A 74 1.39 -15.22 -22.36
CA ASP A 74 2.02 -13.93 -22.09
C ASP A 74 1.00 -12.78 -22.10
N TRP A 75 0.02 -12.82 -23.03
CA TRP A 75 -1.05 -11.82 -23.09
C TRP A 75 -1.99 -11.93 -21.88
N GLU A 76 -2.36 -13.14 -21.48
CA GLU A 76 -3.20 -13.39 -20.31
C GLU A 76 -2.52 -12.88 -19.03
N GLU A 77 -1.25 -13.25 -18.80
CA GLU A 77 -0.48 -12.79 -17.64
C GLU A 77 -0.39 -11.25 -17.62
N ARG A 78 -0.05 -10.64 -18.76
CA ARG A 78 0.03 -9.18 -18.89
C ARG A 78 -1.30 -8.51 -18.55
N CYS A 79 -2.41 -9.00 -19.10
CA CYS A 79 -3.72 -8.37 -18.89
C CYS A 79 -4.26 -8.60 -17.47
N LEU A 80 -3.92 -9.72 -16.82
CA LEU A 80 -4.18 -9.94 -15.40
C LEU A 80 -3.42 -8.93 -14.51
N HIS A 81 -2.21 -8.54 -14.89
CA HIS A 81 -1.48 -7.47 -14.20
C HIS A 81 -2.13 -6.10 -14.41
N LEU A 82 -2.57 -5.78 -15.63
CA LEU A 82 -3.22 -4.50 -15.99
C LEU A 82 -4.61 -4.30 -15.37
N ALA A 83 -5.32 -5.38 -15.05
CA ALA A 83 -6.70 -5.28 -14.59
C ALA A 83 -6.82 -4.63 -13.21
N ASP A 84 -7.85 -3.80 -13.03
CA ASP A 84 -8.24 -3.31 -11.71
C ASP A 84 -8.97 -4.39 -10.92
N GLU A 85 -9.77 -5.18 -11.63
CA GLU A 85 -10.51 -6.31 -11.08
C GLU A 85 -10.35 -7.56 -11.97
N VAL A 86 -10.11 -8.70 -11.33
CA VAL A 86 -10.09 -10.01 -11.98
C VAL A 86 -11.37 -10.74 -11.61
N LEU A 87 -12.29 -10.81 -12.56
CA LEU A 87 -13.59 -11.44 -12.40
C LEU A 87 -13.47 -12.92 -12.79
N PHE A 88 -13.47 -13.79 -11.79
CA PHE A 88 -13.53 -15.23 -11.96
C PHE A 88 -14.99 -15.69 -11.99
N TYR A 89 -15.50 -16.09 -13.15
CA TYR A 89 -16.77 -16.81 -13.23
C TYR A 89 -16.54 -18.25 -13.70
N VAL A 90 -16.92 -19.22 -12.88
CA VAL A 90 -16.59 -20.64 -13.07
C VAL A 90 -17.84 -21.50 -13.18
N PRO A 91 -18.58 -21.42 -14.31
CA PRO A 91 -19.72 -22.28 -14.63
C PRO A 91 -19.21 -23.67 -15.04
N ARG A 92 -18.54 -24.34 -14.10
CA ARG A 92 -17.76 -25.55 -14.38
C ARG A 92 -18.65 -26.64 -14.95
N ASP A 93 -18.23 -27.21 -16.05
CA ASP A 93 -18.74 -28.48 -16.56
C ASP A 93 -17.53 -29.34 -16.92
N LEU A 94 -17.41 -30.53 -16.32
CA LEU A 94 -16.17 -31.31 -16.45
C LEU A 94 -15.94 -31.85 -17.87
N ALA A 95 -16.98 -31.95 -18.69
CA ALA A 95 -16.86 -32.37 -20.08
C ALA A 95 -16.45 -31.19 -20.97
N THR A 96 -17.14 -30.05 -20.82
CA THR A 96 -17.12 -28.96 -21.80
C THR A 96 -16.36 -27.72 -21.35
N MET A 97 -16.33 -27.43 -20.05
CA MET A 97 -15.73 -26.22 -19.44
C MET A 97 -15.10 -26.52 -18.06
N PRO A 98 -14.04 -27.34 -17.98
CA PRO A 98 -13.57 -27.89 -16.70
C PRO A 98 -12.75 -26.92 -15.83
N ALA A 99 -12.33 -25.77 -16.38
CA ALA A 99 -11.65 -24.70 -15.64
C ALA A 99 -10.30 -25.13 -15.00
N PHE A 100 -9.52 -25.98 -15.67
CA PHE A 100 -8.25 -26.46 -15.11
C PHE A 100 -7.19 -25.37 -14.97
N THR A 101 -6.95 -24.58 -16.02
CA THR A 101 -6.04 -23.41 -15.98
C THR A 101 -6.56 -22.35 -15.03
N THR A 102 -7.88 -22.11 -15.00
CA THR A 102 -8.53 -21.20 -14.05
C THR A 102 -8.23 -21.53 -12.59
N ASN A 103 -8.03 -22.80 -12.22
CA ASN A 103 -7.65 -23.14 -10.84
C ASN A 103 -6.25 -22.60 -10.49
N VAL A 104 -5.33 -22.60 -11.46
CA VAL A 104 -3.97 -22.07 -11.29
C VAL A 104 -4.03 -20.55 -11.17
N GLU A 105 -4.75 -19.88 -12.08
CA GLU A 105 -4.97 -18.43 -12.03
C GLU A 105 -5.62 -18.02 -10.70
N TRP A 106 -6.64 -18.74 -10.24
CA TRP A 106 -7.27 -18.49 -8.95
C TRP A 106 -6.24 -18.60 -7.81
N GLY A 107 -5.41 -19.64 -7.81
CA GLY A 107 -4.34 -19.80 -6.83
C GLY A 107 -3.36 -18.63 -6.79
N MET A 108 -3.08 -18.01 -7.93
CA MET A 108 -2.18 -16.86 -8.06
C MET A 108 -2.82 -15.52 -7.68
N TRP A 109 -4.14 -15.38 -7.81
CA TRP A 109 -4.79 -14.06 -7.80
C TRP A 109 -5.85 -13.84 -6.72
N HIS A 110 -6.34 -14.90 -6.07
CA HIS A 110 -7.47 -14.79 -5.12
C HIS A 110 -7.20 -13.83 -3.94
N ASP A 111 -5.95 -13.71 -3.50
CA ASP A 111 -5.53 -12.85 -2.38
C ASP A 111 -4.95 -11.49 -2.82
N SER A 112 -4.94 -11.20 -4.13
CA SER A 112 -4.41 -9.94 -4.67
C SER A 112 -5.19 -8.69 -4.27
N GLY A 113 -6.35 -8.84 -3.63
CA GLY A 113 -7.31 -7.77 -3.33
C GLY A 113 -8.16 -7.33 -4.54
N ARG A 114 -7.93 -7.90 -5.72
CA ARG A 114 -8.61 -7.56 -6.99
C ARG A 114 -9.54 -8.67 -7.51
N ALA A 115 -9.62 -9.81 -6.83
CA ALA A 115 -10.42 -10.94 -7.30
C ALA A 115 -11.91 -10.77 -6.95
N VAL A 116 -12.81 -11.10 -7.87
CA VAL A 116 -14.22 -11.45 -7.59
C VAL A 116 -14.42 -12.89 -8.01
N PHE A 117 -15.17 -13.68 -7.25
CA PHE A 117 -15.48 -15.05 -7.62
C PHE A 117 -16.97 -15.28 -7.83
N GLY A 118 -17.34 -16.08 -8.81
CA GLY A 118 -18.69 -16.62 -8.87
C GLY A 118 -18.79 -17.92 -9.61
N ALA A 119 -19.84 -18.65 -9.29
CA ALA A 119 -20.17 -19.91 -9.91
C ALA A 119 -21.65 -20.25 -9.67
N PRO A 120 -22.32 -20.87 -10.65
CA PRO A 120 -23.63 -21.47 -10.41
C PRO A 120 -23.59 -22.44 -9.21
N PRO A 121 -24.61 -22.47 -8.33
CA PRO A 121 -24.62 -23.34 -7.16
C PRO A 121 -24.45 -24.83 -7.47
N GLU A 122 -24.94 -25.25 -8.64
CA GLU A 122 -24.88 -26.61 -9.16
C GLU A 122 -23.53 -26.95 -9.83
N ALA A 123 -22.68 -25.96 -10.10
CA ALA A 123 -21.41 -26.18 -10.76
C ALA A 123 -20.47 -27.02 -9.88
N PRO A 124 -20.06 -28.22 -10.33
CA PRO A 124 -19.30 -29.15 -9.52
C PRO A 124 -17.91 -28.62 -9.18
N ARG A 125 -17.34 -29.11 -8.08
CA ARG A 125 -15.92 -28.95 -7.70
C ARG A 125 -15.44 -27.49 -7.48
N ASN A 126 -16.34 -26.54 -7.22
CA ASN A 126 -15.99 -25.17 -6.85
C ASN A 126 -15.86 -24.95 -5.32
N ALA A 127 -16.22 -25.94 -4.49
CA ALA A 127 -16.22 -25.81 -3.03
C ALA A 127 -14.88 -25.36 -2.43
N TYR A 128 -13.76 -25.82 -3.00
CA TYR A 128 -12.42 -25.43 -2.55
C TYR A 128 -12.09 -23.97 -2.91
N LEU A 129 -12.44 -23.52 -4.12
CA LEU A 129 -12.25 -22.12 -4.53
C LEU A 129 -13.09 -21.18 -3.64
N LEU A 130 -14.35 -21.55 -3.38
CA LEU A 130 -15.25 -20.82 -2.47
C LEU A 130 -14.74 -20.79 -1.02
N HIS A 131 -14.05 -21.84 -0.55
CA HIS A 131 -13.43 -21.84 0.77
C HIS A 131 -12.37 -20.73 0.88
N TYR A 132 -11.47 -20.63 -0.10
CA TYR A 132 -10.44 -19.59 -0.11
C TYR A 132 -11.03 -18.20 -0.35
N ALA A 133 -12.08 -18.10 -1.17
CA ALA A 133 -12.79 -16.83 -1.33
C ALA A 133 -13.33 -16.33 0.02
N ARG A 134 -13.98 -17.20 0.81
CA ARG A 134 -14.45 -16.84 2.17
C ARG A 134 -13.29 -16.51 3.11
N LYS A 135 -12.23 -17.32 3.11
CA LYS A 135 -11.07 -17.10 3.98
C LYS A 135 -10.40 -15.74 3.73
N GLY A 136 -10.28 -15.34 2.47
CA GLY A 136 -9.68 -14.07 2.07
C GLY A 136 -10.65 -12.89 1.96
N GLY A 137 -11.93 -13.07 2.32
CA GLY A 137 -12.94 -12.01 2.18
C GLY A 137 -13.24 -11.60 0.73
N VAL A 138 -12.95 -12.46 -0.24
CA VAL A 138 -13.22 -12.21 -1.66
C VAL A 138 -14.74 -12.20 -1.88
N PRO A 139 -15.31 -11.14 -2.49
CA PRO A 139 -16.72 -11.11 -2.82
C PRO A 139 -17.13 -12.25 -3.75
N THR A 140 -18.27 -12.87 -3.43
CA THR A 140 -18.79 -14.02 -4.15
C THR A 140 -20.20 -13.78 -4.68
N ALA A 141 -20.53 -14.38 -5.83
CA ALA A 141 -21.88 -14.41 -6.36
C ALA A 141 -22.17 -15.74 -7.08
N THR A 142 -23.45 -16.01 -7.36
CA THR A 142 -23.88 -17.26 -8.01
C THR A 142 -24.08 -17.13 -9.52
N ASP A 143 -24.07 -15.91 -10.05
CA ASP A 143 -24.37 -15.60 -11.45
C ASP A 143 -23.49 -14.47 -11.98
N VAL A 144 -23.52 -14.29 -13.31
CA VAL A 144 -22.78 -13.24 -14.02
C VAL A 144 -23.18 -11.82 -13.55
N PRO A 145 -24.48 -11.47 -13.44
CA PRO A 145 -24.90 -10.17 -12.92
C PRO A 145 -24.31 -9.81 -11.55
N GLY A 146 -24.26 -10.78 -10.62
CA GLY A 146 -23.75 -10.58 -9.28
C GLY A 146 -22.24 -10.36 -9.23
N VAL A 147 -21.44 -11.14 -9.97
CA VAL A 147 -19.98 -10.92 -10.03
C VAL A 147 -19.63 -9.62 -10.71
N VAL A 148 -20.36 -9.23 -11.76
CA VAL A 148 -20.19 -7.94 -12.43
C VAL A 148 -20.53 -6.79 -11.47
N ALA A 149 -21.64 -6.90 -10.71
CA ALA A 149 -22.01 -5.89 -9.72
C ALA A 149 -20.94 -5.73 -8.63
N ALA A 150 -20.38 -6.84 -8.13
CA ALA A 150 -19.32 -6.81 -7.13
C ALA A 150 -18.03 -6.14 -7.67
N ALA A 151 -17.62 -6.45 -8.90
CA ALA A 151 -16.45 -5.84 -9.54
C ALA A 151 -16.66 -4.33 -9.74
N LEU A 152 -17.79 -3.93 -10.35
CA LEU A 152 -18.11 -2.52 -10.60
C LEU A 152 -18.30 -1.73 -9.30
N GLY A 153 -18.82 -2.36 -8.24
CA GLY A 153 -18.94 -1.74 -6.92
C GLY A 153 -17.59 -1.32 -6.33
N ARG A 154 -16.54 -2.11 -6.54
CA ARG A 154 -15.17 -1.76 -6.11
C ARG A 154 -14.48 -0.78 -7.06
N ILE A 155 -14.70 -0.93 -8.36
CA ILE A 155 -14.19 0.01 -9.36
C ILE A 155 -14.76 1.41 -9.12
N GLY A 156 -16.05 1.54 -8.78
CA GLY A 156 -16.71 2.82 -8.63
C GLY A 156 -16.67 3.64 -9.92
N GLU A 157 -16.23 4.89 -9.84
CA GLU A 157 -16.16 5.81 -10.99
C GLU A 157 -14.96 5.56 -11.93
N GLY A 158 -14.03 4.68 -11.54
CA GLY A 158 -12.71 4.54 -12.18
C GLY A 158 -11.74 5.65 -11.78
N ALA A 159 -10.62 5.76 -12.51
CA ALA A 159 -9.69 6.88 -12.49
C ALA A 159 -8.82 6.85 -13.76
N THR A 160 -8.78 7.96 -14.49
CA THR A 160 -8.04 8.08 -15.75
C THR A 160 -6.54 7.81 -15.54
N ARG A 161 -6.00 6.87 -16.30
CA ARG A 161 -4.58 6.49 -16.32
C ARG A 161 -4.10 6.29 -17.76
N ALA A 162 -2.88 6.69 -18.05
CA ALA A 162 -2.26 6.54 -19.38
C ALA A 162 -0.83 5.99 -19.31
N GLY A 163 -0.35 5.40 -20.41
CA GLY A 163 1.03 4.92 -20.48
C GLY A 163 1.33 3.88 -19.39
N GLY A 164 2.35 4.12 -18.57
CA GLY A 164 2.75 3.25 -17.46
C GLY A 164 1.84 3.31 -16.22
N GLU A 165 1.06 4.38 -16.06
CA GLU A 165 0.09 4.51 -14.95
C GLU A 165 -0.97 3.41 -14.98
N ARG A 166 -1.27 2.92 -16.19
CA ARG A 166 -2.21 1.81 -16.44
C ARG A 166 -1.81 0.51 -15.77
N GLU A 167 -0.53 0.34 -15.44
CA GLU A 167 -0.02 -0.84 -14.75
C GLU A 167 -0.14 -0.73 -13.22
N VAL A 168 -0.69 0.39 -12.73
CA VAL A 168 -1.03 0.59 -11.31
C VAL A 168 -2.54 0.40 -11.13
N PRO A 169 -3.00 -0.72 -10.55
CA PRO A 169 -4.42 -0.99 -10.35
C PRO A 169 -5.08 0.06 -9.44
N LEU A 170 -6.39 0.29 -9.59
CA LEU A 170 -7.15 1.29 -8.81
C LEU A 170 -6.96 1.15 -7.30
N LEU A 171 -6.84 -0.10 -6.82
CA LEU A 171 -6.60 -0.43 -5.42
C LEU A 171 -5.31 0.22 -4.85
N VAL A 172 -4.28 0.39 -5.69
CA VAL A 172 -3.01 1.05 -5.32
C VAL A 172 -3.03 2.51 -5.77
N TRP A 173 -3.54 2.78 -6.97
CA TRP A 173 -3.62 4.14 -7.53
C TRP A 173 -4.33 5.12 -6.59
N ARG A 174 -5.36 4.67 -5.87
CA ARG A 174 -6.16 5.55 -5.01
C ARG A 174 -5.57 5.79 -3.63
N THR A 175 -4.48 5.12 -3.26
CA THR A 175 -3.93 5.28 -1.92
C THR A 175 -3.11 6.57 -1.84
N ALA A 176 -3.12 7.20 -0.65
CA ALA A 176 -2.37 8.43 -0.42
C ALA A 176 -0.87 8.20 -0.63
N GLU A 177 -0.36 7.07 -0.16
CA GLU A 177 1.05 6.69 -0.25
C GLU A 177 1.54 6.63 -1.70
N PHE A 178 0.74 6.05 -2.60
CA PHE A 178 1.08 6.03 -4.02
C PHE A 178 0.99 7.44 -4.61
N GLN A 179 -0.08 8.18 -4.33
CA GLN A 179 -0.30 9.50 -4.92
C GLN A 179 0.76 10.52 -4.48
N ASP A 180 1.18 10.49 -3.22
CA ASP A 180 2.22 11.38 -2.68
C ASP A 180 3.59 11.07 -3.30
N TRP A 181 3.95 9.78 -3.35
CA TRP A 181 5.16 9.34 -4.05
C TRP A 181 5.13 9.74 -5.52
N TYR A 182 4.03 9.47 -6.20
CA TYR A 182 3.91 9.72 -7.64
C TYR A 182 3.89 11.22 -7.95
N ALA A 183 3.23 12.04 -7.12
CA ALA A 183 3.30 13.49 -7.20
C ALA A 183 4.73 14.01 -7.04
N ALA A 184 5.50 13.47 -6.08
CA ALA A 184 6.90 13.83 -5.90
C ALA A 184 7.80 13.42 -7.09
N ARG A 185 7.50 12.30 -7.77
CA ARG A 185 8.19 11.92 -9.03
C ARG A 185 7.84 12.85 -10.18
N ARG A 186 6.55 13.16 -10.38
CA ARG A 186 6.12 14.11 -11.41
C ARG A 186 6.68 15.52 -11.17
N ALA A 187 6.77 15.96 -9.91
CA ALA A 187 7.38 17.24 -9.56
C ALA A 187 8.88 17.31 -9.88
N ALA A 188 9.59 16.16 -9.83
CA ALA A 188 10.97 16.05 -10.29
C ALA A 188 11.10 15.98 -11.83
N GLY A 189 9.97 15.99 -12.56
CA GLY A 189 9.90 15.84 -14.01
C GLY A 189 9.89 14.38 -14.49
N ASP A 190 9.90 13.41 -13.57
CA ASP A 190 9.98 12.00 -13.92
C ASP A 190 8.66 11.48 -14.51
N THR A 191 8.76 10.47 -15.37
CA THR A 191 7.59 9.78 -15.95
C THR A 191 7.59 8.30 -15.57
N LEU A 192 6.44 7.80 -15.10
CA LEU A 192 6.22 6.38 -14.87
C LEU A 192 5.99 5.65 -16.21
N LEU A 193 6.90 4.74 -16.54
CA LEU A 193 6.86 3.97 -17.79
C LEU A 193 6.26 2.58 -17.62
N ALA A 194 6.45 1.96 -16.46
CA ALA A 194 5.91 0.64 -16.13
C ALA A 194 5.80 0.47 -14.60
N ALA A 195 4.88 -0.37 -14.15
CA ALA A 195 4.68 -0.71 -12.75
C ALA A 195 4.17 -2.15 -12.58
N ARG A 196 4.58 -2.83 -11.50
CA ARG A 196 4.05 -4.16 -11.15
C ARG A 196 3.87 -4.24 -9.65
N VAL A 197 2.63 -4.49 -9.21
CA VAL A 197 2.35 -4.86 -7.82
C VAL A 197 2.95 -6.24 -7.59
N LEU A 198 3.93 -6.32 -6.68
CA LEU A 198 4.60 -7.58 -6.33
C LEU A 198 3.87 -8.29 -5.20
N TRP A 199 3.43 -7.52 -4.21
CA TRP A 199 2.71 -8.00 -3.05
C TRP A 199 1.97 -6.84 -2.39
N ARG A 200 0.93 -7.18 -1.63
CA ARG A 200 0.20 -6.26 -0.76
C ARG A 200 -0.16 -7.01 0.51
N GLU A 201 0.20 -6.44 1.65
CA GLU A 201 -0.09 -7.01 2.95
C GLU A 201 -0.47 -5.90 3.91
N ASN A 202 -1.71 -5.95 4.40
CA ASN A 202 -2.31 -4.88 5.20
C ASN A 202 -2.20 -3.51 4.49
N VAL A 203 -1.53 -2.55 5.13
CA VAL A 203 -1.28 -1.20 4.61
C VAL A 203 -0.02 -1.10 3.74
N HIS A 204 0.76 -2.18 3.62
CA HIS A 204 2.02 -2.18 2.89
C HIS A 204 1.83 -2.69 1.47
N THR A 205 2.44 -2.00 0.49
CA THR A 205 2.45 -2.42 -0.91
C THR A 205 3.87 -2.39 -1.46
N GLY A 206 4.32 -3.52 -2.02
CA GLY A 206 5.56 -3.61 -2.78
C GLY A 206 5.30 -3.38 -4.26
N LEU A 207 5.90 -2.33 -4.82
CA LEU A 207 5.75 -1.93 -6.22
C LEU A 207 7.10 -1.98 -6.93
N ARG A 208 7.19 -2.72 -8.03
CA ARG A 208 8.31 -2.61 -8.97
C ARG A 208 7.99 -1.57 -10.02
N VAL A 209 8.88 -0.61 -10.26
CA VAL A 209 8.63 0.47 -11.22
C VAL A 209 9.77 0.65 -12.22
N THR A 210 9.41 1.19 -13.38
CA THR A 210 10.35 1.76 -14.34
C THR A 210 10.04 3.23 -14.52
N LEU A 211 11.05 4.08 -14.31
CA LEU A 211 10.93 5.54 -14.41
C LEU A 211 11.84 6.07 -15.52
N ARG A 212 11.33 7.01 -16.32
CA ARG A 212 12.18 7.98 -17.03
C ARG A 212 12.57 9.05 -16.02
N VAL A 213 13.84 9.09 -15.65
CA VAL A 213 14.41 10.09 -14.75
C VAL A 213 14.81 11.31 -15.58
N ALA A 214 14.07 12.40 -15.46
CA ALA A 214 14.22 13.54 -16.37
C ALA A 214 15.55 14.26 -16.17
N ALA A 215 15.96 14.47 -14.92
CA ALA A 215 17.19 15.19 -14.58
C ALA A 215 18.47 14.50 -15.08
N GLU A 216 18.41 13.19 -15.33
CA GLU A 216 19.54 12.36 -15.73
C GLU A 216 19.43 11.85 -17.18
N ASP A 217 18.35 12.22 -17.89
CA ASP A 217 17.96 11.68 -19.20
C ASP A 217 18.19 10.16 -19.36
N ARG A 218 17.70 9.39 -18.39
CA ARG A 218 17.82 7.92 -18.43
C ARG A 218 16.59 7.20 -17.96
N VAL A 219 16.51 5.92 -18.29
CA VAL A 219 15.51 5.00 -17.77
C VAL A 219 16.12 4.21 -16.62
N LYS A 220 15.51 4.29 -15.44
CA LYS A 220 15.80 3.42 -14.29
C LYS A 220 14.73 2.32 -14.25
N ARG A 221 15.15 1.07 -14.34
CA ARG A 221 14.28 -0.12 -14.41
C ARG A 221 14.35 -0.91 -13.11
N ASP A 222 13.32 -1.69 -12.85
CA ASP A 222 13.26 -2.68 -11.78
C ASP A 222 13.47 -2.12 -10.37
N GLU A 223 13.11 -0.85 -10.16
CA GLU A 223 13.19 -0.21 -8.85
C GLU A 223 12.08 -0.73 -7.93
N LEU A 224 12.45 -1.17 -6.73
CA LEU A 224 11.49 -1.51 -5.69
C LEU A 224 11.12 -0.28 -4.89
N VAL A 225 9.82 -0.03 -4.75
CA VAL A 225 9.26 0.97 -3.86
C VAL A 225 8.32 0.27 -2.90
N VAL A 226 8.53 0.44 -1.60
CA VAL A 226 7.61 0.01 -0.56
C VAL A 226 6.76 1.20 -0.13
N LEU A 227 5.46 1.10 -0.37
CA LEU A 227 4.46 2.07 0.04
C LEU A 227 3.88 1.64 1.39
N ARG A 228 3.80 2.59 2.32
CA ARG A 228 3.14 2.46 3.62
C ARG A 228 2.71 3.85 4.09
N PRO A 229 1.75 3.96 5.03
CA PRO A 229 1.37 5.25 5.60
C PRO A 229 2.56 5.98 6.21
N ASP A 230 2.51 7.30 6.17
CA ASP A 230 3.40 8.17 6.92
C ASP A 230 3.25 7.91 8.43
N VAL A 231 4.30 8.26 9.19
CA VAL A 231 4.29 8.18 10.65
C VAL A 231 4.38 9.56 11.27
N ALA A 232 3.82 9.72 12.46
CA ALA A 232 3.98 10.91 13.28
C ALA A 232 4.70 10.56 14.57
N ALA A 233 5.79 11.26 14.88
CA ALA A 233 6.68 10.94 15.99
C ALA A 233 6.95 12.15 16.89
N VAL A 234 7.06 11.92 18.20
CA VAL A 234 7.30 12.97 19.20
C VAL A 234 8.67 12.78 19.86
N VAL A 235 9.60 13.68 19.60
CA VAL A 235 10.85 13.75 20.36
C VAL A 235 10.61 14.46 21.68
N LEU A 236 10.42 13.67 22.74
CA LEU A 236 10.42 14.18 24.11
C LEU A 236 11.85 14.38 24.59
N TYR A 237 12.14 15.56 25.13
CA TYR A 237 13.47 15.87 25.64
C TYR A 237 13.43 16.72 26.90
N ARG A 238 14.52 16.68 27.66
CA ARG A 238 14.76 17.59 28.77
C ARG A 238 16.18 18.16 28.68
N PRO A 239 16.34 19.49 28.50
CA PRO A 239 17.66 20.10 28.38
C PRO A 239 18.58 19.78 29.56
N GLY A 240 19.78 19.31 29.25
CA GLY A 240 20.89 19.22 30.19
C GLY A 240 21.81 20.45 30.14
N PRO A 241 22.88 20.48 30.95
CA PRO A 241 23.88 21.55 30.90
C PRO A 241 24.55 21.65 29.52
N THR A 242 24.70 20.51 28.84
CA THR A 242 25.17 20.41 27.45
C THR A 242 24.16 19.68 26.57
N LEU A 243 24.37 19.74 25.26
CA LEU A 243 23.55 18.97 24.31
C LEU A 243 23.68 17.46 24.56
N ASP A 244 24.90 16.98 24.82
CA ASP A 244 25.15 15.56 25.12
C ASP A 244 24.44 15.09 26.38
N GLU A 245 24.30 15.97 27.39
CA GLU A 245 23.60 15.68 28.64
C GLU A 245 22.08 15.91 28.56
N THR A 246 21.55 16.33 27.40
CA THR A 246 20.10 16.44 27.19
C THR A 246 19.48 15.06 27.23
N ALA A 247 18.53 14.86 28.15
CA ALA A 247 17.78 13.63 28.25
C ALA A 247 16.77 13.54 27.10
N VAL A 248 16.63 12.34 26.55
CA VAL A 248 15.71 12.01 25.46
C VAL A 248 14.93 10.77 25.86
N VAL A 249 13.64 10.76 25.54
CA VAL A 249 12.77 9.60 25.76
C VAL A 249 12.59 8.87 24.44
N LEU A 250 12.79 7.56 24.48
CA LEU A 250 12.50 6.63 23.40
C LEU A 250 11.47 5.61 23.86
N VAL A 251 10.92 4.88 22.91
CA VAL A 251 10.14 3.68 23.09
C VAL A 251 10.90 2.53 22.45
N GLY A 252 11.13 1.48 23.24
CA GLY A 252 11.71 0.23 22.77
C GLY A 252 10.62 -0.81 22.51
N GLU A 253 10.70 -1.52 21.38
CA GLU A 253 9.81 -2.64 21.04
C GLU A 253 10.55 -3.74 20.26
N ALA A 254 10.23 -5.00 20.53
CA ALA A 254 10.72 -6.10 19.69
C ALA A 254 9.98 -6.12 18.35
N ARG A 255 10.70 -5.83 17.26
CA ARG A 255 10.15 -5.86 15.89
C ARG A 255 10.96 -6.84 15.04
N GLY A 256 10.29 -7.62 14.20
CA GLY A 256 10.94 -8.62 13.33
C GLY A 256 12.09 -8.08 12.45
N PRO A 257 12.02 -6.83 11.93
CA PRO A 257 13.12 -6.23 11.18
C PRO A 257 14.33 -5.76 12.01
N ALA A 258 14.25 -5.76 13.35
CA ALA A 258 15.32 -5.22 14.19
C ALA A 258 16.62 -6.01 14.04
N ALA A 259 17.69 -5.31 13.62
CA ALA A 259 19.06 -5.84 13.54
C ALA A 259 19.98 -5.24 14.62
N THR A 260 19.38 -4.71 15.69
CA THR A 260 20.05 -4.14 16.86
C THR A 260 20.55 -5.25 17.80
N PRO A 261 21.50 -4.96 18.71
CA PRO A 261 22.10 -5.97 19.58
C PRO A 261 21.12 -6.72 20.50
N ASP A 262 19.99 -6.11 20.84
CA ASP A 262 18.95 -6.66 21.71
C ASP A 262 17.68 -7.09 20.95
N GLY A 263 17.68 -6.98 19.62
CA GLY A 263 16.57 -7.36 18.76
C GLY A 263 15.36 -6.43 18.88
N ARG A 264 15.55 -5.17 19.30
CA ARG A 264 14.49 -4.17 19.46
C ARG A 264 14.72 -2.94 18.58
N VAL A 265 13.64 -2.32 18.13
CA VAL A 265 13.69 -0.95 17.62
C VAL A 265 13.57 -0.01 18.81
N HIS A 266 14.37 1.06 18.80
CA HIS A 266 14.31 2.14 19.78
C HIS A 266 14.12 3.46 19.04
N GLU A 267 12.95 4.06 19.19
CA GLU A 267 12.56 5.23 18.42
C GLU A 267 11.80 6.24 19.28
N PRO A 268 11.70 7.53 18.88
CA PRO A 268 10.77 8.44 19.53
C PRO A 268 9.35 7.87 19.45
N PRO A 269 8.50 8.05 20.49
CA PRO A 269 7.14 7.55 20.46
C PRO A 269 6.39 8.05 19.22
N GLY A 270 5.68 7.15 18.54
CA GLY A 270 5.03 7.46 17.29
C GLY A 270 4.58 6.25 16.48
N GLY A 271 3.69 6.52 15.53
CA GLY A 271 3.07 5.50 14.71
C GLY A 271 2.36 6.11 13.52
N SER A 272 1.57 5.29 12.82
CA SER A 272 0.78 5.73 11.67
C SER A 272 -0.70 5.73 12.01
N GLY A 273 -1.37 6.86 11.78
CA GLY A 273 -2.81 6.97 11.94
C GLY A 273 -3.51 7.41 10.64
N ALA A 274 -4.84 7.50 10.73
CA ALA A 274 -5.68 8.05 9.66
C ALA A 274 -6.02 9.54 9.88
N GLY A 275 -5.46 10.15 10.94
CA GLY A 275 -5.74 11.51 11.35
C GLY A 275 -4.76 12.53 10.77
N GLU A 276 -4.83 13.74 11.33
CA GLU A 276 -3.80 14.76 11.11
C GLU A 276 -2.54 14.39 11.90
N PRO A 277 -1.31 14.63 11.37
CA PRO A 277 -0.08 14.16 12.01
C PRO A 277 0.08 14.57 13.48
N LEU A 278 -0.37 15.77 13.87
CA LEU A 278 -0.32 16.21 15.27
C LEU A 278 -1.24 15.39 16.19
N ALA A 279 -2.44 15.04 15.71
CA ALA A 279 -3.39 14.26 16.48
C ALA A 279 -2.89 12.82 16.65
N ASP A 280 -2.36 12.23 15.57
CA ASP A 280 -1.75 10.90 15.60
C ASP A 280 -0.55 10.88 16.56
N ALA A 281 0.35 11.86 16.48
CA ALA A 281 1.50 11.97 17.38
C ALA A 281 1.12 12.02 18.87
N LEU A 282 0.02 12.72 19.21
CA LEU A 282 -0.47 12.79 20.59
C LEU A 282 -1.12 11.48 21.06
N ALA A 283 -1.85 10.80 20.17
CA ALA A 283 -2.48 9.52 20.46
C ALA A 283 -1.43 8.44 20.71
N GLU A 284 -0.46 8.31 19.80
CA GLU A 284 0.64 7.36 19.89
C GLU A 284 1.49 7.61 21.14
N LEU A 285 1.83 8.88 21.42
CA LEU A 285 2.53 9.23 22.65
C LEU A 285 1.79 8.76 23.92
N ALA A 286 0.48 8.99 23.99
CA ALA A 286 -0.32 8.57 25.13
C ALA A 286 -0.40 7.05 25.25
N GLU A 287 -0.51 6.34 24.13
CA GLU A 287 -0.60 4.89 24.09
C GLU A 287 0.72 4.21 24.51
N GLU A 288 1.83 4.64 23.92
CA GLU A 288 3.13 3.98 24.08
C GLU A 288 3.84 4.36 25.38
N THR A 289 3.64 5.58 25.88
CA THR A 289 4.34 6.07 27.08
C THR A 289 3.42 6.31 28.27
N GLY A 290 2.11 6.40 28.06
CA GLY A 290 1.14 6.82 29.08
C GLY A 290 1.19 8.31 29.43
N LEU A 291 1.95 9.12 28.69
CA LEU A 291 2.06 10.55 28.91
C LEU A 291 1.05 11.29 28.02
N THR A 292 0.20 12.12 28.62
CA THR A 292 -0.69 12.99 27.87
C THR A 292 -0.17 14.41 27.88
N LEU A 293 0.00 15.01 26.71
CA LEU A 293 0.41 16.39 26.54
C LEU A 293 -0.69 17.22 25.90
N ALA A 294 -0.76 18.50 26.25
CA ALA A 294 -1.59 19.45 25.53
C ALA A 294 -0.99 19.71 24.13
N PRO A 295 -1.80 19.83 23.06
CA PRO A 295 -1.30 20.02 21.69
C PRO A 295 -0.32 21.18 21.54
N GLU A 296 -0.52 22.26 22.30
CA GLU A 296 0.30 23.47 22.25
C GLU A 296 1.74 23.26 22.75
N ARG A 297 2.01 22.14 23.45
CA ARG A 297 3.36 21.75 23.86
C ARG A 297 4.15 21.06 22.75
N LEU A 298 3.49 20.55 21.72
CA LEU A 298 4.16 19.91 20.60
C LEU A 298 4.55 20.96 19.57
N ARG A 299 5.85 21.22 19.46
CA ARG A 299 6.40 22.08 18.43
C ARG A 299 6.68 21.26 17.17
N PRO A 300 6.20 21.68 15.98
CA PRO A 300 6.58 21.02 14.73
C PRO A 300 8.09 21.20 14.49
N VAL A 301 8.75 20.11 14.12
CA VAL A 301 10.17 20.08 13.71
C VAL A 301 10.29 20.04 12.19
N GLY A 302 9.39 19.31 11.54
CA GLY A 302 9.29 19.14 10.09
C GLY A 302 9.16 17.67 9.72
N ASP A 303 9.11 17.40 8.42
CA ASP A 303 8.87 16.07 7.88
C ASP A 303 9.90 15.66 6.83
N ARG A 304 10.31 14.38 6.87
CA ARG A 304 11.33 13.81 5.96
C ARG A 304 11.06 12.34 5.68
N GLN A 305 11.49 11.88 4.51
CA GLN A 305 11.47 10.47 4.15
C GLN A 305 12.43 9.68 5.06
N VAL A 306 11.97 8.53 5.55
CA VAL A 306 12.70 7.71 6.55
C VAL A 306 13.84 6.92 5.90
N ASP A 307 13.53 6.14 4.86
CA ASP A 307 14.50 5.44 4.02
C ASP A 307 14.19 5.70 2.55
N ALA A 308 14.87 6.70 1.98
CA ALA A 308 14.62 7.18 0.63
C ALA A 308 15.02 6.19 -0.48
N GLY A 309 15.82 5.17 -0.16
CA GLY A 309 16.25 4.14 -1.11
C GLY A 309 15.23 3.02 -1.29
N LEU A 310 14.29 2.85 -0.35
CA LEU A 310 13.40 1.70 -0.31
C LEU A 310 11.92 2.05 -0.11
N THR A 311 11.62 3.01 0.78
CA THR A 311 10.26 3.29 1.22
C THR A 311 9.83 4.70 0.86
N ALA A 312 8.59 4.92 0.44
CA ALA A 312 8.12 6.27 0.08
C ALA A 312 7.72 7.14 1.28
N HIS A 313 7.37 6.51 2.40
CA HIS A 313 6.77 7.19 3.56
C HIS A 313 7.72 8.17 4.26
N ARG A 314 7.10 9.13 4.93
CA ARG A 314 7.73 10.21 5.69
C ARG A 314 7.43 10.05 7.17
N ALA A 315 8.31 10.61 7.99
CA ALA A 315 8.06 10.86 9.39
C ALA A 315 7.79 12.34 9.61
N HIS A 316 6.64 12.66 10.20
CA HIS A 316 6.23 13.99 10.67
C HIS A 316 6.70 14.14 12.12
N VAL A 317 7.71 14.97 12.35
CA VAL A 317 8.38 15.03 13.66
C VAL A 317 7.91 16.24 14.44
N PHE A 318 7.53 16.00 15.68
CA PHE A 318 7.25 17.00 16.70
C PHE A 318 8.27 16.90 17.83
N ALA A 319 8.39 17.96 18.62
CA ALA A 319 9.24 17.96 19.80
C ALA A 319 8.51 18.61 20.97
N ALA A 320 8.69 18.06 22.17
CA ALA A 320 8.17 18.65 23.40
C ALA A 320 9.20 18.53 24.52
N GLU A 321 9.38 19.63 25.25
CA GLU A 321 10.16 19.60 26.48
C GLU A 321 9.33 18.98 27.60
N VAL A 322 9.91 18.03 28.33
CA VAL A 322 9.29 17.38 29.50
C VAL A 322 9.84 17.93 30.81
N THR A 323 8.99 17.93 31.84
CA THR A 323 9.38 18.28 33.21
C THR A 323 10.19 17.16 33.87
N GLU A 324 10.86 17.43 35.00
CA GLU A 324 11.50 16.37 35.78
C GLU A 324 10.49 15.33 36.28
N ASP A 325 9.30 15.79 36.69
CA ASP A 325 8.25 14.90 37.20
C ASP A 325 7.73 13.97 36.09
N GLU A 326 7.52 14.51 34.88
CA GLU A 326 7.16 13.71 33.69
C GLU A 326 8.27 12.72 33.34
N LEU A 327 9.53 13.15 33.38
CA LEU A 327 10.67 12.27 33.11
C LEU A 327 10.80 11.15 34.16
N ALA A 328 10.53 11.45 35.43
CA ALA A 328 10.52 10.47 36.51
C ALA A 328 9.38 9.44 36.34
N LEU A 329 8.19 9.89 35.93
CA LEU A 329 7.06 9.01 35.60
C LEU A 329 7.42 8.05 34.46
N LEU A 330 8.05 8.56 33.39
CA LEU A 330 8.46 7.76 32.23
C LEU A 330 9.52 6.71 32.61
N ARG A 331 10.50 7.06 33.46
CA ARG A 331 11.49 6.10 33.97
C ARG A 331 10.86 4.99 34.83
N ALA A 332 9.80 5.32 35.56
CA ALA A 332 9.09 4.37 36.42
C ALA A 332 8.03 3.56 35.66
N ALA A 333 7.73 3.90 34.41
CA ALA A 333 6.69 3.25 33.63
C ALA A 333 7.05 1.78 33.33
N GLY A 334 6.08 0.89 33.53
CA GLY A 334 6.15 -0.49 33.03
C GLY A 334 5.81 -0.57 31.53
N PRO A 335 5.82 -1.78 30.95
CA PRO A 335 5.42 -1.98 29.56
C PRO A 335 4.00 -1.47 29.25
N ARG A 336 3.81 -0.96 28.03
CA ARG A 336 2.57 -0.37 27.48
C ARG A 336 2.30 -0.94 26.07
N GLY A 337 1.30 -0.41 25.35
CA GLY A 337 0.83 -0.88 24.05
C GLY A 337 -0.44 -1.74 24.12
N VAL A 338 -1.05 -2.00 22.97
CA VAL A 338 -2.25 -2.85 22.87
C VAL A 338 -1.81 -4.31 22.72
N ALA A 339 -1.72 -5.02 23.85
CA ALA A 339 -1.29 -6.42 23.86
C ALA A 339 -2.15 -7.36 22.99
N ALA A 340 -3.41 -7.01 22.74
CA ALA A 340 -4.28 -7.75 21.82
C ALA A 340 -3.82 -7.66 20.36
N ASP A 341 -3.10 -6.59 20.01
CA ASP A 341 -2.54 -6.32 18.70
C ASP A 341 -1.05 -6.74 18.62
N GLY A 342 -0.52 -7.33 19.69
CA GLY A 342 0.85 -7.83 19.80
C GLY A 342 1.89 -6.75 20.11
N GLU A 343 1.47 -5.51 20.31
CA GLU A 343 2.34 -4.36 20.56
C GLU A 343 2.68 -4.25 22.05
N VAL A 344 3.97 -4.28 22.36
CA VAL A 344 4.49 -4.13 23.73
C VAL A 344 5.66 -3.17 23.76
N THR A 345 5.36 -1.93 24.09
CA THR A 345 6.28 -0.81 24.12
C THR A 345 6.83 -0.58 25.53
N ARG A 346 8.05 -0.05 25.61
CA ARG A 346 8.67 0.32 26.88
C ARG A 346 9.35 1.67 26.76
N ALA A 347 8.91 2.63 27.57
CA ALA A 347 9.58 3.93 27.65
C ALA A 347 10.99 3.78 28.22
N GLU A 348 11.96 4.42 27.57
CA GLU A 348 13.38 4.38 27.89
C GLU A 348 13.92 5.81 27.92
N VAL A 349 14.63 6.17 28.99
CA VAL A 349 15.26 7.48 29.10
C VAL A 349 16.77 7.32 29.00
N THR A 350 17.36 8.03 28.05
CA THR A 350 18.81 8.07 27.80
C THR A 350 19.23 9.51 27.53
N THR A 351 20.49 9.73 27.24
CA THR A 351 21.03 11.04 26.89
C THR A 351 21.38 11.10 25.40
N PHE A 352 21.31 12.28 24.80
CA PHE A 352 21.69 12.45 23.40
C PHE A 352 23.13 12.00 23.13
N GLY A 353 24.05 12.25 24.07
CA GLY A 353 25.44 11.80 23.96
C GLY A 353 25.59 10.28 24.00
N GLU A 354 24.74 9.56 24.72
CA GLU A 354 24.67 8.08 24.68
C GLU A 354 24.12 7.58 23.36
N LEU A 355 23.08 8.21 22.82
CA LEU A 355 22.53 7.87 21.49
C LEU A 355 23.59 8.00 20.39
N CYS A 356 24.37 9.08 20.41
CA CYS A 356 25.44 9.31 19.43
C CYS A 356 26.59 8.30 19.52
N ARG A 357 26.87 7.77 20.72
CA ARG A 357 27.95 6.78 20.95
C ARG A 357 27.46 5.33 20.85
N GLY A 358 26.16 5.11 21.01
CA GLY A 358 25.51 3.82 21.00
C GLY A 358 25.24 3.27 19.61
N ARG A 359 24.64 2.08 19.57
CA ARG A 359 24.21 1.40 18.33
C ARG A 359 22.79 0.82 18.44
N THR A 360 22.03 1.30 19.43
CA THR A 360 20.67 0.81 19.75
C THR A 360 19.61 1.50 18.91
N VAL A 361 19.81 2.78 18.55
CA VAL A 361 18.94 3.51 17.62
C VAL A 361 19.46 3.40 16.19
N ASP A 362 18.56 3.41 15.21
CA ASP A 362 18.93 3.55 13.82
C ASP A 362 19.21 5.02 13.43
N TRP A 363 19.65 5.23 12.19
CA TRP A 363 19.96 6.55 11.68
C TRP A 363 18.74 7.46 11.54
N ALA A 364 17.55 6.90 11.32
CA ALA A 364 16.34 7.69 11.20
C ALA A 364 15.93 8.24 12.56
N ALA A 365 15.83 7.40 13.58
CA ALA A 365 15.55 7.79 14.96
C ALA A 365 16.59 8.80 15.47
N LEU A 366 17.88 8.53 15.29
CA LEU A 366 18.95 9.47 15.68
C LEU A 366 18.82 10.81 14.94
N GLY A 367 18.52 10.78 13.64
CA GLY A 367 18.32 11.97 12.82
C GLY A 367 17.12 12.82 13.27
N MET A 368 16.00 12.19 13.66
CA MET A 368 14.82 12.86 14.20
C MET A 368 15.18 13.59 15.50
N VAL A 369 15.83 12.89 16.44
CA VAL A 369 16.26 13.46 17.73
C VAL A 369 17.23 14.62 17.50
N ALA A 370 18.29 14.42 16.71
CA ALA A 370 19.28 15.45 16.44
C ALA A 370 18.65 16.71 15.81
N ARG A 371 17.69 16.54 14.88
CA ARG A 371 16.99 17.67 14.25
C ARG A 371 16.10 18.41 15.24
N ALA A 372 15.37 17.69 16.08
CA ALA A 372 14.50 18.27 17.10
C ALA A 372 15.28 19.13 18.11
N LEU A 373 16.41 18.61 18.60
CA LEU A 373 17.27 19.30 19.56
C LEU A 373 18.04 20.47 18.94
N GLY A 374 18.52 20.33 17.70
CA GLY A 374 19.17 21.42 16.97
C GLY A 374 18.25 22.63 16.78
N ALA A 375 16.99 22.40 16.40
CA ALA A 375 16.00 23.46 16.27
C ALA A 375 15.66 24.15 17.61
N ALA A 376 15.74 23.43 18.72
CA ALA A 376 15.56 24.00 20.06
C ALA A 376 16.76 24.86 20.53
N GLY A 377 17.95 24.66 19.94
CA GLY A 377 19.13 25.49 20.17
C GLY A 377 19.01 26.88 19.52
N ASP A 378 18.47 26.95 18.31
CA ASP A 378 18.34 28.20 17.54
C ASP A 378 17.32 29.17 18.16
N GLY A 379 16.20 28.66 18.68
CA GLY A 379 15.17 29.46 19.36
C GLY A 379 15.66 30.15 20.65
N ARG A 380 16.70 29.63 21.31
CA ARG A 380 17.31 30.22 22.51
C ARG A 380 18.31 31.34 22.21
N LYS A 381 18.87 31.39 21.00
CA LYS A 381 19.71 32.52 20.56
C LYS A 381 18.88 33.75 20.20
N ALA A 382 17.62 33.57 19.78
CA ALA A 382 16.74 34.69 19.44
C ALA A 382 16.25 35.49 20.66
N SER A 383 16.20 34.88 21.86
CA SER A 383 15.71 35.54 23.09
C SER A 383 16.79 36.26 23.92
N THR A 384 18.06 36.24 23.49
CA THR A 384 19.19 36.86 24.20
C THR A 384 19.71 38.15 23.53
N SER A 385 18.92 38.76 22.63
CA SER A 385 19.23 40.05 22.02
C SER A 385 18.13 41.08 22.31
N CYS A 386 18.02 41.46 23.59
CA CYS A 386 17.44 42.72 24.05
C CYS A 386 17.90 42.97 25.49
N GLU A 387 19.08 43.58 25.62
CA GLU A 387 19.41 44.47 26.74
C GLU A 387 19.85 45.81 26.16
#